data_AF-A0A0C9WHA3-F1
#
_entry.id   AF-A0A0C9WHA3-F1
#
_cell.length_a   1.000
_cell.length_b   1.000
_cell.length_c   1.000
_cell.angle_alpha   90.00
_cell.angle_beta   90.00
_cell.angle_gamma   90.00
#
_symmetry.space_group_name_H-M   'P 1'
#
loop_
_entity.id
_entity.type
_entity.pdbx_description
1 polymer ?
#
loop_
_entity_poly.entity_id
_entity_poly.type
_entity_poly.pdbx_seq_one_letter_code
_entity_poly.pdbx_strand_id
1 'polypeptide(L)'
;MSSSFGENVDPCAAIRAILGSYPFSVGLLRELLQNSDDARASKQIFVLDHRTHATDHIHHPRLKPTQGPALLAFNDAMFQEEDWAALQNIHRSSKKMDTSKIGKYGIGFRSVYHITDYPQIMSGPFFAILDPQHNFSPAGGVKINLSENTSTYQGHLTTFDSLLPNDWQGKEFTGSVIRLPLRNRESDISNKVVESHEISQLLHDFIK
;
A
#
# COMPACT_ATOMS: atom_id res chain seq x y z
N MET A 1 19.79 11.32 -36.68
CA MET A 1 18.78 11.32 -35.59
C MET A 1 19.27 10.34 -34.54
N SER A 2 19.53 10.78 -33.31
CA SER A 2 19.88 9.87 -32.22
C SER A 2 18.61 9.37 -31.55
N SER A 3 18.47 8.06 -31.41
CA SER A 3 17.45 7.43 -30.56
C SER A 3 17.92 7.48 -29.10
N SER A 4 16.97 7.56 -28.18
CA SER A 4 17.22 7.40 -26.74
C SER A 4 17.91 6.06 -26.47
N PHE A 5 19.02 6.06 -25.73
CA PHE A 5 19.78 4.86 -25.35
C PHE A 5 20.21 5.00 -23.89
N GLY A 6 19.85 4.01 -23.06
CA GLY A 6 20.11 4.01 -21.62
C GLY A 6 19.52 2.77 -20.94
N GLU A 7 19.94 2.52 -19.69
CA GLU A 7 19.44 1.41 -18.87
C GLU A 7 18.00 1.67 -18.42
N ASN A 8 17.18 0.61 -18.34
CA ASN A 8 15.83 0.65 -17.80
C ASN A 8 15.76 -0.26 -16.56
N VAL A 9 15.17 0.25 -15.48
CA VAL A 9 14.99 -0.51 -14.24
C VAL A 9 13.59 -1.12 -14.24
N ASP A 10 13.51 -2.46 -14.29
CA ASP A 10 12.27 -3.19 -14.09
C ASP A 10 11.77 -3.01 -12.63
N PRO A 11 10.62 -2.36 -12.41
CA PRO A 11 10.04 -2.18 -11.07
C PRO A 11 9.84 -3.50 -10.32
N CYS A 12 9.44 -4.56 -11.01
CA CYS A 12 9.20 -5.86 -10.40
C CYS A 12 10.51 -6.52 -9.98
N ALA A 13 11.56 -6.45 -10.82
CA ALA A 13 12.90 -6.91 -10.44
C ALA A 13 13.46 -6.16 -9.22
N ALA A 14 13.27 -4.84 -9.18
CA ALA A 14 13.68 -4.01 -8.06
C ALA A 14 12.97 -4.41 -6.76
N ILE A 15 11.64 -4.61 -6.81
CA ILE A 15 10.86 -5.06 -5.65
C ILE A 15 11.30 -6.46 -5.23
N ARG A 16 11.45 -7.42 -6.16
CA ARG A 16 11.94 -8.78 -5.84
C ARG A 16 13.28 -8.76 -5.11
N ALA A 17 14.22 -7.93 -5.55
CA ALA A 17 15.52 -7.79 -4.89
C ALA A 17 15.39 -7.26 -3.45
N ILE A 18 14.46 -6.32 -3.22
CA ILE A 18 14.14 -5.84 -1.86
C ILE A 18 13.52 -6.97 -1.03
N LEU A 19 12.52 -7.69 -1.55
CA LEU A 19 11.87 -8.78 -0.81
C LEU A 19 12.85 -9.90 -0.44
N GLY A 20 13.85 -10.19 -1.29
CA GLY A 20 14.91 -11.14 -0.99
C GLY A 20 15.84 -10.69 0.15
N SER A 21 15.97 -9.38 0.38
CA SER A 21 16.80 -8.82 1.45
C SER A 21 16.04 -8.55 2.76
N TYR A 22 14.70 -8.60 2.72
CA TYR A 22 13.81 -8.29 3.83
C TYR A 22 12.80 -9.42 4.00
N PRO A 23 13.00 -10.39 4.90
CA PRO A 23 12.11 -11.53 5.01
C PRO A 23 10.70 -11.14 5.48
N PHE A 24 9.71 -11.90 5.04
CA PHE A 24 8.33 -11.81 5.56
C PHE A 24 8.34 -12.09 7.07
N SER A 25 8.16 -11.04 7.87
CA SER A 25 8.33 -11.07 9.32
C SER A 25 7.63 -9.88 9.96
N VAL A 26 7.56 -9.86 11.30
CA VAL A 26 7.04 -8.73 12.08
C VAL A 26 7.72 -7.40 11.75
N GLY A 27 8.89 -7.43 11.10
CA GLY A 27 9.55 -6.26 10.54
C GLY A 27 8.64 -5.46 9.59
N LEU A 28 7.78 -6.10 8.81
CA LEU A 28 6.81 -5.41 7.93
C LEU A 28 5.87 -4.52 8.75
N LEU A 29 5.32 -5.04 9.85
CA LEU A 29 4.42 -4.27 10.73
C LEU A 29 5.18 -3.17 11.48
N ARG A 30 6.45 -3.40 11.85
CA ARG A 30 7.32 -2.37 12.43
C ARG A 30 7.61 -1.23 11.45
N GLU A 31 7.82 -1.52 10.17
CA GLU A 31 8.01 -0.47 9.15
C GLU A 31 6.72 0.35 8.95
N LEU A 32 5.53 -0.28 8.97
CA LEU A 32 4.26 0.44 8.95
C LEU A 32 4.03 1.29 10.20
N LEU A 33 4.39 0.77 11.39
CA LEU A 33 4.33 1.52 12.64
C LEU A 33 5.30 2.71 12.63
N GLN A 34 6.53 2.50 12.16
CA GLN A 34 7.52 3.57 12.00
C GLN A 34 6.95 4.66 11.10
N ASN A 35 6.31 4.31 9.96
CA ASN A 35 5.68 5.29 9.06
C ASN A 35 4.68 6.19 9.79
N SER A 36 3.93 5.61 10.71
CA SER A 36 2.99 6.35 11.54
C SER A 36 3.71 7.25 12.55
N ASP A 37 4.79 6.78 13.18
CA ASP A 37 5.61 7.59 14.08
C ASP A 37 6.24 8.80 13.36
N ASP A 38 6.79 8.62 12.16
CA ASP A 38 7.39 9.72 11.38
C ASP A 38 6.34 10.70 10.86
N ALA A 39 5.13 10.23 10.57
CA ALA A 39 3.97 11.08 10.31
C ALA A 39 3.39 11.74 11.58
N ARG A 40 3.96 11.45 12.76
CA ARG A 40 3.52 11.94 14.08
C ARG A 40 2.09 11.53 14.43
N ALA A 41 1.65 10.37 13.95
CA ALA A 41 0.40 9.75 14.36
C ALA A 41 0.42 9.47 15.87
N SER A 42 -0.74 9.60 16.51
CA SER A 42 -0.92 9.19 17.91
C SER A 42 -1.37 7.73 18.04
N LYS A 43 -1.84 7.14 16.93
CA LYS A 43 -2.44 5.80 16.92
C LYS A 43 -2.06 5.02 15.66
N GLN A 44 -1.76 3.74 15.84
CA GLN A 44 -1.68 2.73 14.77
C GLN A 44 -2.67 1.60 15.08
N ILE A 45 -3.47 1.19 14.10
CA ILE A 45 -4.36 0.03 14.18
C ILE A 45 -4.02 -0.91 13.04
N PHE A 46 -3.87 -2.19 13.33
CA PHE A 46 -3.79 -3.25 12.32
C PHE A 46 -5.05 -4.10 12.38
N VAL A 47 -5.64 -4.38 11.23
CA VAL A 47 -6.84 -5.22 11.10
C VAL A 47 -6.59 -6.27 10.02
N LEU A 48 -6.76 -7.54 10.37
CA LEU A 48 -6.94 -8.59 9.38
C LEU A 48 -8.43 -8.62 8.99
N ASP A 49 -8.73 -8.09 7.82
CA ASP A 49 -10.07 -8.09 7.26
C ASP A 49 -10.29 -9.36 6.44
N HIS A 50 -11.28 -10.16 6.84
CA HIS A 50 -11.67 -11.40 6.13
C HIS A 50 -12.82 -11.20 5.14
N ARG A 51 -13.37 -9.98 5.05
CA ARG A 51 -14.54 -9.71 4.20
C ARG A 51 -14.20 -9.85 2.73
N THR A 52 -15.24 -10.13 1.95
CA THR A 52 -15.21 -10.06 0.49
C THR A 52 -16.22 -9.01 0.05
N HIS A 53 -15.80 -8.15 -0.87
CA HIS A 53 -16.52 -6.97 -1.31
C HIS A 53 -17.00 -7.11 -2.75
N ALA A 54 -17.96 -6.27 -3.13
CA ALA A 54 -18.48 -6.22 -4.49
C ALA A 54 -17.40 -5.82 -5.49
N THR A 55 -17.51 -6.32 -6.72
CA THR A 55 -16.52 -6.06 -7.78
C THR A 55 -16.98 -5.02 -8.81
N ASP A 56 -18.11 -4.39 -8.54
CA ASP A 56 -18.68 -3.30 -9.33
C ASP A 56 -18.14 -1.95 -8.83
N HIS A 57 -18.17 -0.91 -9.67
CA HIS A 57 -17.68 0.43 -9.29
C HIS A 57 -16.24 0.43 -8.74
N ILE A 58 -15.37 -0.36 -9.37
CA ILE A 58 -13.93 -0.38 -9.12
C ILE A 58 -13.18 0.20 -10.32
N HIS A 59 -11.99 0.74 -10.05
CA HIS A 59 -11.18 1.44 -11.05
C HIS A 59 -10.87 0.61 -12.32
N HIS A 60 -10.63 -0.69 -12.18
CA HIS A 60 -10.30 -1.54 -13.33
C HIS A 60 -10.66 -3.02 -13.06
N PRO A 61 -11.11 -3.80 -14.07
CA PRO A 61 -11.45 -5.22 -13.89
C PRO A 61 -10.29 -6.10 -13.39
N ARG A 62 -9.03 -5.72 -13.64
CA ARG A 62 -7.85 -6.42 -13.08
C ARG A 62 -7.80 -6.37 -11.54
N LEU A 63 -8.50 -5.43 -10.92
CA LEU A 63 -8.54 -5.25 -9.47
C LEU A 63 -9.62 -6.08 -8.78
N LYS A 64 -10.47 -6.83 -9.52
CA LYS A 64 -11.47 -7.71 -8.89
C LYS A 64 -10.88 -8.66 -7.83
N PRO A 65 -9.70 -9.29 -8.04
CA PRO A 65 -9.09 -10.15 -7.03
C PRO A 65 -8.65 -9.40 -5.76
N THR A 66 -8.58 -8.06 -5.80
CA THR A 66 -8.21 -7.22 -4.64
C THR A 66 -9.39 -6.91 -3.71
N GLN A 67 -10.61 -7.34 -4.04
CA GLN A 67 -11.82 -7.14 -3.23
C GLN A 67 -12.03 -8.23 -2.15
N GLY A 68 -11.08 -9.14 -1.97
CA GLY A 68 -11.10 -10.17 -0.93
C GLY A 68 -10.39 -9.75 0.37
N PRO A 69 -9.98 -10.73 1.20
CA PRO A 69 -9.28 -10.49 2.46
C PRO A 69 -8.05 -9.59 2.30
N ALA A 70 -7.77 -8.80 3.35
CA ALA A 70 -6.69 -7.82 3.35
C ALA A 70 -6.12 -7.58 4.75
N LEU A 71 -4.85 -7.18 4.81
CA LEU A 71 -4.31 -6.48 5.98
C LEU A 71 -4.58 -4.98 5.82
N LEU A 72 -5.23 -4.37 6.79
CA LEU A 72 -5.42 -2.92 6.88
C LEU A 72 -4.52 -2.35 7.97
N ALA A 73 -3.86 -1.24 7.68
CA ALA A 73 -3.06 -0.48 8.61
C ALA A 73 -3.57 0.96 8.64
N PHE A 74 -4.24 1.35 9.73
CA PHE A 74 -4.75 2.69 9.94
C PHE A 74 -3.85 3.49 10.87
N ASN A 75 -3.68 4.78 10.57
CA ASN A 75 -3.18 5.78 11.52
C ASN A 75 -3.95 7.10 11.39
N ASP A 76 -3.86 7.93 12.42
CA ASP A 76 -4.57 9.23 12.52
C ASP A 76 -3.78 10.42 11.95
N ALA A 77 -2.68 10.16 11.23
CA ALA A 77 -1.97 11.16 10.43
C ALA A 77 -2.39 11.11 8.96
N MET A 78 -2.19 12.21 8.23
CA MET A 78 -2.46 12.28 6.79
C MET A 78 -1.15 12.35 6.00
N PHE A 79 -1.11 11.64 4.87
CA PHE A 79 -0.05 11.79 3.87
C PHE A 79 0.04 13.23 3.38
N GLN A 80 1.25 13.77 3.42
CA GLN A 80 1.62 15.04 2.79
C GLN A 80 2.06 14.81 1.33
N GLU A 81 2.20 15.88 0.55
CA GLU A 81 2.64 15.78 -0.85
C GLU A 81 4.02 15.10 -0.99
N GLU A 82 4.91 15.30 -0.02
CA GLU A 82 6.20 14.64 0.04
C GLU A 82 6.08 13.12 0.21
N ASP A 83 5.10 12.66 0.99
CA ASP A 83 4.83 11.23 1.22
C ASP A 83 4.29 10.58 -0.06
N TRP A 84 3.36 11.26 -0.74
CA TRP A 84 2.84 10.82 -2.04
C TRP A 84 3.94 10.73 -3.10
N ALA A 85 4.86 11.71 -3.13
CA ALA A 85 6.01 11.70 -4.03
C ALA A 85 7.00 10.59 -3.67
N ALA A 86 7.20 10.31 -2.38
CA ALA A 86 8.07 9.23 -1.92
C ALA A 86 7.55 7.84 -2.34
N LEU A 87 6.23 7.62 -2.31
CA LEU A 87 5.62 6.36 -2.76
C LEU A 87 5.96 5.99 -4.21
N GLN A 88 6.12 7.00 -5.09
CA GLN A 88 6.41 6.81 -6.52
C GLN A 88 7.84 6.34 -6.79
N ASN A 89 8.75 6.46 -5.83
CA ASN A 89 10.16 6.17 -6.05
C ASN A 89 10.58 4.87 -5.35
N ILE A 90 10.80 3.79 -6.10
CA ILE A 90 11.12 2.46 -5.53
C ILE A 90 12.43 2.46 -4.73
N HIS A 91 13.45 3.14 -5.24
CA HIS A 91 14.80 3.15 -4.65
C HIS A 91 15.16 4.44 -3.91
N ARG A 92 14.32 5.48 -3.98
CA ARG A 92 14.68 6.78 -3.40
C ARG A 92 14.27 6.78 -1.94
N SER A 93 15.24 6.56 -1.07
CA SER A 93 15.04 6.92 0.33
C SER A 93 14.98 8.43 0.46
N SER A 94 13.98 8.96 1.15
CA SER A 94 13.87 10.38 1.49
C SER A 94 14.95 10.76 2.52
N LYS A 95 16.22 10.79 2.10
CA LYS A 95 17.32 11.34 2.90
C LYS A 95 18.27 12.14 2.02
N LYS A 96 17.97 13.43 1.86
CA LYS A 96 19.02 14.44 1.83
C LYS A 96 19.49 14.64 3.28
N MET A 97 20.80 14.46 3.52
CA MET A 97 21.55 14.91 4.70
C MET A 97 21.23 14.27 6.07
N ASP A 98 21.59 13.01 6.30
CA ASP A 98 22.27 12.59 7.55
C ASP A 98 22.69 11.12 7.45
N THR A 99 24.00 10.84 7.44
CA THR A 99 24.56 9.49 7.39
C THR A 99 24.63 8.82 8.76
N SER A 100 24.25 9.53 9.84
CA SER A 100 24.32 9.01 11.22
C SER A 100 23.01 8.36 11.72
N LYS A 101 21.92 8.44 10.94
CA LYS A 101 20.61 7.88 11.29
C LYS A 101 20.21 6.80 10.30
N ILE A 102 20.42 5.54 10.66
CA ILE A 102 19.93 4.38 9.89
C ILE A 102 18.43 4.20 10.20
N GLY A 103 17.57 4.14 9.16
CA GLY A 103 16.10 4.01 9.23
C GLY A 103 15.41 4.89 8.18
N LYS A 104 15.33 4.52 6.89
CA LYS A 104 14.54 3.49 6.16
C LYS A 104 13.19 3.91 5.53
N TYR A 105 12.91 5.20 5.35
CA TYR A 105 11.86 5.59 4.39
C TYR A 105 12.33 5.38 2.97
N GLY A 106 11.58 4.60 2.19
CA GLY A 106 11.81 4.27 0.78
C GLY A 106 11.84 2.76 0.50
N ILE A 107 12.59 2.01 1.31
CA ILE A 107 12.71 0.53 1.18
C ILE A 107 11.74 -0.18 2.12
N GLY A 108 11.53 0.34 3.34
CA GLY A 108 10.67 -0.27 4.35
C GLY A 108 9.24 -0.52 3.87
N PHE A 109 8.64 0.50 3.24
CA PHE A 109 7.31 0.37 2.63
C PHE A 109 7.24 -0.73 1.57
N ARG A 110 8.33 -1.01 0.82
CA ARG A 110 8.30 -2.07 -0.21
C ARG A 110 8.16 -3.47 0.36
N SER A 111 8.38 -3.66 1.67
CA SER A 111 8.11 -4.94 2.33
C SER A 111 6.63 -5.35 2.26
N VAL A 112 5.71 -4.40 2.07
CA VAL A 112 4.27 -4.70 1.89
C VAL A 112 4.00 -5.57 0.67
N TYR A 113 4.92 -5.59 -0.31
CA TYR A 113 4.82 -6.45 -1.48
C TYR A 113 5.02 -7.94 -1.16
N HIS A 114 5.42 -8.32 0.06
CA HIS A 114 5.24 -9.70 0.50
C HIS A 114 3.76 -10.09 0.56
N ILE A 115 2.88 -9.16 0.91
CA ILE A 115 1.46 -9.40 1.15
C ILE A 115 0.63 -9.23 -0.13
N THR A 116 0.93 -8.19 -0.92
CA THR A 116 0.06 -7.76 -2.01
C THR A 116 0.84 -7.33 -3.25
N ASP A 117 0.20 -7.39 -4.41
CA ASP A 117 0.71 -6.77 -5.64
C ASP A 117 0.19 -5.35 -5.86
N TYR A 118 -0.90 -4.99 -5.17
CA TYR A 118 -1.62 -3.73 -5.35
C TYR A 118 -1.84 -3.04 -4.01
N PRO A 119 -0.80 -2.45 -3.39
CA PRO A 119 -0.98 -1.62 -2.21
C PRO A 119 -1.98 -0.49 -2.50
N GLN A 120 -2.96 -0.34 -1.62
CA GLN A 120 -4.00 0.68 -1.73
C GLN A 120 -3.86 1.65 -0.55
N ILE A 121 -3.89 2.95 -0.81
CA ILE A 121 -3.70 3.97 0.21
C ILE A 121 -4.85 4.96 0.12
N MET A 122 -5.54 5.20 1.23
CA MET A 122 -6.54 6.25 1.36
C MET A 122 -6.09 7.23 2.44
N SER A 123 -5.95 8.52 2.09
CA SER A 123 -5.57 9.58 3.03
C SER A 123 -6.04 10.94 2.54
N GLY A 124 -6.67 11.71 3.42
CA GLY A 124 -7.25 13.00 3.06
C GLY A 124 -8.31 12.83 1.97
N PRO A 125 -8.27 13.60 0.87
CA PRO A 125 -9.19 13.44 -0.25
C PRO A 125 -8.73 12.36 -1.26
N PHE A 126 -7.58 11.73 -1.06
CA PHE A 126 -6.95 10.89 -2.08
C PHE A 126 -7.08 9.40 -1.80
N PHE A 127 -7.28 8.65 -2.88
CA PHE A 127 -7.16 7.20 -2.94
C PHE A 127 -6.16 6.81 -4.02
N ALA A 128 -5.14 6.04 -3.67
CA ALA A 128 -4.10 5.60 -4.57
C ALA A 128 -4.01 4.07 -4.63
N ILE A 129 -3.68 3.56 -5.81
CA ILE A 129 -3.38 2.14 -6.04
C ILE A 129 -2.05 2.07 -6.79
N LEU A 130 -1.08 1.35 -6.23
CA LEU A 130 0.19 1.08 -6.91
C LEU A 130 0.06 -0.16 -7.81
N ASP A 131 0.69 -0.14 -8.98
CA ASP A 131 0.67 -1.20 -9.99
C ASP A 131 2.06 -1.32 -10.65
N PRO A 132 3.09 -1.78 -9.92
CA PRO A 132 4.45 -1.88 -10.45
C PRO A 132 4.58 -2.88 -11.62
N GLN A 133 3.56 -3.72 -11.84
CA GLN A 133 3.48 -4.65 -12.97
C GLN A 133 2.88 -4.02 -14.23
N HIS A 134 2.36 -2.78 -14.15
CA HIS A 134 1.69 -2.09 -15.25
C HIS A 134 0.50 -2.88 -15.84
N ASN A 135 -0.18 -3.66 -15.00
CA ASN A 135 -1.28 -4.55 -15.39
C ASN A 135 -2.58 -3.81 -15.74
N PHE A 136 -2.78 -2.62 -15.17
CA PHE A 136 -3.91 -1.74 -15.47
C PHE A 136 -3.53 -0.28 -15.68
N SER A 137 -2.36 0.16 -15.21
CA SER A 137 -1.88 1.53 -15.39
C SER A 137 -0.50 1.56 -16.07
N PRO A 138 -0.38 2.19 -17.25
CA PRO A 138 0.92 2.43 -17.88
C PRO A 138 1.88 3.24 -16.99
N ALA A 139 1.35 4.09 -16.10
CA ALA A 139 2.14 4.90 -15.18
C ALA A 139 2.61 4.15 -13.93
N GLY A 140 2.22 2.88 -13.76
CA GLY A 140 2.60 2.07 -12.59
C GLY A 140 1.72 2.30 -11.36
N GLY A 141 0.55 2.90 -11.54
CA GLY A 141 -0.43 3.16 -10.48
C GLY A 141 -1.40 4.30 -10.84
N VAL A 142 -2.30 4.63 -9.92
CA VAL A 142 -3.22 5.77 -10.03
C VAL A 142 -3.39 6.48 -8.68
N LYS A 143 -3.63 7.79 -8.70
CA LYS A 143 -4.06 8.60 -7.55
C LYS A 143 -5.35 9.32 -7.95
N ILE A 144 -6.41 9.10 -7.19
CA ILE A 144 -7.77 9.56 -7.44
C ILE A 144 -8.15 10.56 -6.35
N ASN A 145 -8.72 11.69 -6.74
CA ASN A 145 -9.40 12.59 -5.79
C ASN A 145 -10.83 12.07 -5.55
N LEU A 146 -11.08 11.51 -4.36
CA LEU A 146 -12.37 10.94 -3.97
C LEU A 146 -13.45 12.01 -3.82
N SER A 147 -13.11 13.23 -3.38
CA SER A 147 -14.10 14.29 -3.17
C SER A 147 -14.93 14.65 -4.42
N GLU A 148 -14.41 14.31 -5.60
CA GLU A 148 -15.05 14.50 -6.90
C GLU A 148 -15.61 13.20 -7.51
N ASN A 149 -15.28 12.02 -6.97
CA ASN A 149 -15.47 10.73 -7.64
C ASN A 149 -16.00 9.58 -6.76
N THR A 150 -16.52 9.86 -5.57
CA THR A 150 -16.97 8.85 -4.59
C THR A 150 -17.90 7.78 -5.17
N SER A 151 -18.91 8.18 -5.96
CA SER A 151 -19.87 7.22 -6.56
C SER A 151 -19.23 6.29 -7.60
N THR A 152 -18.23 6.77 -8.34
CA THR A 152 -17.52 6.00 -9.37
C THR A 152 -16.69 4.87 -8.75
N TYR A 153 -16.13 5.10 -7.57
CA TYR A 153 -15.20 4.19 -6.91
C TYR A 153 -15.78 3.54 -5.64
N GLN A 154 -17.10 3.52 -5.52
CA GLN A 154 -17.78 3.03 -4.31
C GLN A 154 -17.39 1.59 -3.95
N GLY A 155 -17.13 0.73 -4.93
CA GLY A 155 -16.66 -0.64 -4.68
C GLY A 155 -15.36 -0.66 -3.87
N HIS A 156 -14.40 0.22 -4.22
CA HIS A 156 -13.16 0.38 -3.45
C HIS A 156 -13.42 0.92 -2.05
N LEU A 157 -14.33 1.89 -1.89
CA LEU A 157 -14.60 2.52 -0.60
C LEU A 157 -15.15 1.54 0.44
N THR A 158 -16.00 0.58 0.01
CA THR A 158 -16.54 -0.42 0.95
C THR A 158 -15.46 -1.25 1.65
N THR A 159 -14.27 -1.36 1.04
CA THR A 159 -13.13 -2.08 1.60
C THR A 159 -12.47 -1.38 2.78
N PHE A 160 -12.82 -0.10 3.02
CA PHE A 160 -12.31 0.72 4.12
C PHE A 160 -13.34 0.97 5.23
N ASP A 161 -14.60 0.57 5.04
CA ASP A 161 -15.74 0.92 5.93
C ASP A 161 -15.50 0.60 7.41
N SER A 162 -14.73 -0.44 7.73
CA SER A 162 -14.44 -0.83 9.13
C SER A 162 -13.52 0.16 9.87
N LEU A 163 -12.86 1.05 9.14
CA LEU A 163 -11.89 2.03 9.65
C LEU A 163 -12.31 3.48 9.38
N LEU A 164 -13.37 3.67 8.59
CA LEU A 164 -13.94 4.98 8.30
C LEU A 164 -14.86 5.43 9.46
N PRO A 165 -14.89 6.73 9.81
CA PRO A 165 -15.90 7.27 10.70
C PRO A 165 -17.31 6.99 10.18
N ASN A 166 -18.25 6.69 11.07
CA ASN A 166 -19.64 6.39 10.69
C ASN A 166 -20.33 7.55 9.94
N ASP A 167 -19.88 8.77 10.16
CA ASP A 167 -20.38 10.00 9.55
C ASP A 167 -19.54 10.46 8.34
N TRP A 168 -18.62 9.62 7.83
CA TRP A 168 -17.82 9.95 6.67
C TRP A 168 -18.69 10.01 5.40
N GLN A 169 -18.76 11.20 4.80
CA GLN A 169 -19.61 11.48 3.64
C GLN A 169 -18.84 11.47 2.30
N GLY A 170 -17.72 10.76 2.22
CA GLY A 170 -16.97 10.63 0.96
C GLY A 170 -16.25 11.90 0.49
N LYS A 171 -15.88 12.81 1.41
CA LYS A 171 -15.17 14.05 1.06
C LYS A 171 -13.69 13.97 1.41
N GLU A 172 -13.40 14.01 2.71
CA GLU A 172 -12.04 13.99 3.23
C GLU A 172 -11.99 13.01 4.39
N PHE A 173 -11.00 12.14 4.37
CA PHE A 173 -10.72 11.21 5.45
C PHE A 173 -9.55 11.75 6.28
N THR A 174 -9.84 12.18 7.51
CA THR A 174 -8.82 12.65 8.45
C THR A 174 -8.09 11.45 9.06
N GLY A 175 -7.07 10.98 8.35
CA GLY A 175 -6.24 9.84 8.70
C GLY A 175 -5.70 9.16 7.45
N SER A 176 -5.03 8.03 7.64
CA SER A 176 -4.48 7.20 6.57
C SER A 176 -4.84 5.74 6.78
N VAL A 177 -5.29 5.06 5.72
CA VAL A 177 -5.39 3.60 5.69
C VAL A 177 -4.54 3.07 4.54
N ILE A 178 -3.57 2.21 4.87
CA ILE A 178 -2.89 1.36 3.90
C ILE A 178 -3.59 0.00 3.91
N ARG A 179 -4.21 -0.34 2.79
CA ARG A 179 -4.88 -1.62 2.56
C ARG A 179 -4.02 -2.50 1.67
N LEU A 180 -3.75 -3.72 2.16
CA LEU A 180 -2.91 -4.72 1.51
C LEU A 180 -3.77 -5.97 1.22
N PRO A 181 -4.50 -6.00 0.10
CA PRO A 181 -5.27 -7.17 -0.28
C PRO A 181 -4.35 -8.37 -0.49
N LEU A 182 -4.68 -9.50 0.13
CA LEU A 182 -3.81 -10.67 0.14
C LEU A 182 -3.64 -11.22 -1.27
N ARG A 183 -2.39 -11.48 -1.67
CA ARG A 183 -2.08 -12.08 -2.96
C ARG A 183 -2.72 -13.47 -3.03
N ASN A 184 -3.64 -13.65 -3.98
CA ASN A 184 -4.39 -14.90 -4.18
C ASN A 184 -3.97 -15.70 -5.42
N ARG A 185 -2.94 -15.24 -6.13
CA ARG A 185 -2.33 -15.90 -7.29
C ARG A 185 -0.89 -15.45 -7.44
N GLU A 186 -0.08 -16.23 -8.13
CA GLU A 186 1.29 -15.83 -8.47
C GLU A 186 1.31 -14.55 -9.33
N SER A 187 2.38 -13.77 -9.17
CA SER A 187 2.62 -12.52 -9.90
C SER A 187 4.10 -12.39 -10.27
N ASP A 188 4.43 -11.40 -11.09
CA ASP A 188 5.83 -11.10 -11.40
C ASP A 188 6.60 -10.60 -10.16
N ILE A 189 5.91 -10.13 -9.12
CA ILE A 189 6.54 -9.68 -7.88
C ILE A 189 6.84 -10.86 -6.95
N SER A 190 5.93 -11.83 -6.84
CA SER A 190 6.10 -12.98 -5.97
C SER A 190 5.21 -14.15 -6.41
N ASN A 191 5.76 -15.36 -6.35
CA ASN A 191 5.01 -16.60 -6.54
C ASN A 191 4.30 -17.07 -5.25
N LYS A 192 4.43 -16.35 -4.13
CA LYS A 192 3.81 -16.73 -2.86
C LYS A 192 2.39 -16.16 -2.74
N VAL A 193 1.40 -17.03 -2.78
CA VAL A 193 0.05 -16.75 -2.29
C VAL A 193 0.09 -16.56 -0.78
N VAL A 194 -0.69 -15.61 -0.26
CA VAL A 194 -0.70 -15.21 1.15
C VAL A 194 -2.03 -15.56 1.76
N GLU A 195 -2.00 -16.44 2.75
CA GLU A 195 -3.19 -16.91 3.44
C GLU A 195 -3.50 -16.08 4.68
N SER A 196 -4.77 -15.94 5.04
CA SER A 196 -5.15 -15.12 6.21
C SER A 196 -4.55 -15.62 7.52
N HIS A 197 -4.31 -16.93 7.66
CA HIS A 197 -3.67 -17.48 8.86
C HIS A 197 -2.22 -17.03 9.02
N GLU A 198 -1.50 -16.77 7.93
CA GLU A 198 -0.13 -16.24 7.97
C GLU A 198 -0.12 -14.80 8.49
N ILE A 199 -1.11 -13.99 8.10
CA ILE A 199 -1.29 -12.63 8.62
C ILE A 199 -1.74 -12.66 10.08
N SER A 200 -2.64 -13.56 10.45
CA SER A 200 -3.06 -13.73 11.85
C SER A 200 -1.87 -14.10 12.74
N GLN A 201 -1.02 -15.03 12.29
CA GLN A 201 0.20 -15.41 12.99
C GLN A 201 1.17 -14.22 13.09
N LEU A 202 1.35 -13.47 11.99
CA LEU A 202 2.18 -12.27 11.97
C LEU A 202 1.73 -11.22 13.00
N LEU A 203 0.41 -10.98 13.10
CA LEU A 203 -0.17 -10.07 14.09
C LEU A 203 0.01 -10.59 15.52
N HIS A 204 -0.17 -11.90 15.75
CA HIS A 204 0.10 -12.51 17.05
C HIS A 204 1.57 -12.42 17.47
N ASP A 205 2.50 -12.57 16.54
CA ASP A 205 3.93 -12.48 16.84
C ASP A 205 4.40 -11.03 17.02
N PHE A 206 3.65 -10.05 16.51
CA PHE A 206 3.96 -8.63 16.69
C PHE A 206 3.67 -8.12 18.11
N ILE A 207 2.67 -8.71 18.79
CA ILE A 207 2.27 -8.32 20.15
C ILE A 207 3.01 -9.07 21.26
N LYS A 208 3.85 -10.05 20.89
CA LYS A 208 4.72 -10.77 21.83
C LYS A 208 6.05 -10.05 22.00
#